data_AF-A0A166GTX2-F1
#
_entry.id   AF-A0A166GTX2-F1
#
_cell.length_a   1.000
_cell.length_b   1.000
_cell.length_c   1.000
_cell.angle_alpha   90.00
_cell.angle_beta   90.00
_cell.angle_gamma   90.00
#
_symmetry.space_group_name_H-M   'P 1'
#
loop_
_entity.id
_entity.type
_entity.pdbx_description
1 polymer ?
#
loop_
_entity_poly.entity_id
_entity_poly.type
_entity_poly.pdbx_seq_one_letter_code
_entity_poly.pdbx_strand_id
1 'polypeptide(L)'
;MKDIKRTSVSGCVGIFPALLSPHRVYLSPTGKVVYTLKTPYRDGTTQVAFEPVDFIARLAALAPKPRVNLTRYHGVLAPNHRWRGEVTPAKRGKDVKRISNDEVRSTVEHHAAMTWVQRLKQVFNIDIEVCSRCGGSLKVIARLEGQDVLDRI
;
A
#
# COMPACT_ATOMS: atom_id res chain seq x y z
N MET A 1 -21.09 11.10 -32.41
CA MET A 1 -19.87 11.89 -32.12
C MET A 1 -19.43 11.60 -30.70
N LYS A 2 -18.34 10.83 -30.61
CA LYS A 2 -17.43 10.54 -29.47
C LYS A 2 -18.03 9.90 -28.21
N ASP A 3 -18.04 8.57 -28.30
CA ASP A 3 -18.01 7.59 -27.21
C ASP A 3 -16.97 7.94 -26.14
N ILE A 4 -17.42 8.18 -24.91
CA ILE A 4 -16.55 8.22 -23.73
C ILE A 4 -16.46 6.79 -23.20
N LYS A 5 -15.36 6.13 -23.58
CA LYS A 5 -15.01 4.78 -23.14
C LYS A 5 -14.99 4.73 -21.61
N ARG A 6 -15.88 3.91 -21.02
CA ARG A 6 -15.74 3.40 -19.64
C ARG A 6 -14.43 2.62 -19.58
N THR A 7 -13.39 3.24 -19.03
CA THR A 7 -12.20 2.50 -18.60
C THR A 7 -12.56 1.77 -17.32
N SER A 8 -12.67 0.45 -17.45
CA SER A 8 -12.74 -0.50 -16.35
C SER A 8 -11.49 -0.35 -15.50
N VAL A 9 -11.63 0.20 -14.29
CA VAL A 9 -10.61 0.08 -13.26
C VAL A 9 -10.90 -1.22 -12.52
N SER A 10 -10.30 -2.30 -13.04
CA SER A 10 -10.13 -3.55 -12.32
C SER A 10 -9.05 -3.33 -11.26
N GLY A 11 -9.33 -3.76 -10.03
CA GLY A 11 -8.28 -4.01 -9.04
C GLY A 11 -8.30 -3.10 -7.82
N CYS A 12 -8.21 -3.75 -6.66
CA CYS A 12 -7.95 -3.20 -5.32
C CYS A 12 -9.17 -2.63 -4.58
N VAL A 13 -10.02 -3.55 -4.09
CA VAL A 13 -10.79 -3.31 -2.86
C VAL A 13 -9.79 -3.31 -1.70
N GLY A 14 -9.24 -2.14 -1.40
CA GLY A 14 -8.28 -1.95 -0.31
C GLY A 14 -8.51 -0.61 0.37
N ILE A 15 -8.94 -0.67 1.63
CA ILE A 15 -8.87 0.42 2.63
C ILE A 15 -9.74 1.67 2.35
N PHE A 16 -10.68 1.64 1.42
CA PHE A 16 -11.83 2.55 1.55
C PHE A 16 -12.86 1.84 2.42
N PRO A 17 -13.19 2.32 3.63
CA PRO A 17 -14.41 1.85 4.27
C PRO A 17 -15.54 2.01 3.24
N ALA A 18 -16.49 1.08 3.20
CA ALA A 18 -17.59 1.01 2.23
C ALA A 18 -18.55 2.23 2.22
N LEU A 19 -18.11 3.35 2.80
CA LEU A 19 -18.79 4.60 3.01
C LEU A 19 -18.61 5.61 1.87
N LEU A 20 -17.62 5.49 0.98
CA LEU A 20 -17.41 6.47 -0.10
C LEU A 20 -17.42 5.76 -1.46
N SER A 21 -18.61 5.67 -2.06
CA SER A 21 -18.73 5.32 -3.47
C SER A 21 -18.41 6.57 -4.31
N PRO A 22 -17.54 6.49 -5.34
CA PRO A 22 -17.25 7.63 -6.20
C PRO A 22 -18.50 8.16 -6.91
N HIS A 23 -19.53 7.33 -7.07
CA HIS A 23 -20.81 7.73 -7.66
C HIS A 23 -21.68 8.61 -6.74
N ARG A 24 -21.28 8.85 -5.49
CA ARG A 24 -22.05 9.62 -4.50
C ARG A 24 -21.43 10.94 -4.12
N VAL A 25 -20.28 11.29 -4.70
CA VAL A 25 -19.57 12.54 -4.45
C VAL A 25 -19.54 13.33 -5.76
N TYR A 26 -19.94 14.59 -5.73
CA TYR A 26 -19.84 15.48 -6.88
C TYR A 26 -19.53 16.91 -6.44
N LEU A 27 -18.99 17.70 -7.37
CA LEU A 27 -18.69 19.12 -7.13
C LEU A 27 -19.91 19.96 -7.48
N SER A 28 -20.28 20.85 -6.58
CA SER A 28 -21.30 21.88 -6.80
C SER A 28 -20.72 23.00 -7.69
N PRO A 29 -21.55 23.71 -8.47
CA PRO A 29 -21.14 24.94 -9.16
C PRO A 29 -20.57 26.02 -8.23
N THR A 30 -20.91 25.96 -6.94
CA THR A 30 -20.42 26.86 -5.89
C THR A 30 -19.03 26.48 -5.34
N GLY A 31 -18.40 25.43 -5.87
CA GLY A 31 -17.09 24.94 -5.43
C GLY A 31 -17.12 24.03 -4.19
N LYS A 32 -18.31 23.70 -3.66
CA LYS A 32 -18.47 22.78 -2.52
C LYS A 32 -18.50 21.31 -2.97
N VAL A 33 -18.02 20.41 -2.12
CA VAL A 33 -18.11 18.97 -2.34
C VAL A 33 -19.43 18.46 -1.76
N VAL A 34 -20.32 17.93 -2.60
CA VAL A 34 -21.60 17.38 -2.16
C VAL A 34 -21.52 15.87 -2.10
N TYR A 35 -21.93 15.31 -0.95
CA TYR A 35 -21.98 13.89 -0.70
C TYR A 35 -23.43 13.43 -0.45
N THR A 36 -23.91 12.48 -1.27
CA THR A 36 -25.24 11.88 -1.12
C THR A 36 -25.18 10.68 -0.17
N LEU A 37 -25.93 10.76 0.91
CA LEU A 37 -26.00 9.75 1.96
C LEU A 37 -26.68 8.47 1.46
N LYS A 38 -26.26 7.31 1.98
CA LYS A 38 -26.95 6.02 1.70
C LYS A 38 -28.36 6.00 2.30
N THR A 39 -28.48 6.55 3.49
CA THR A 39 -29.69 6.54 4.31
C THR A 39 -29.97 7.99 4.69
N PRO A 40 -31.20 8.49 4.49
CA PRO A 40 -31.54 9.84 4.91
C PRO A 40 -31.39 9.99 6.43
N TYR A 41 -31.11 11.21 6.87
CA TYR A 41 -31.14 11.54 8.29
C TYR A 41 -32.58 11.49 8.82
N ARG A 42 -32.76 11.52 10.14
CA ARG A 42 -34.11 11.54 10.76
C ARG A 42 -34.94 12.73 10.29
N ASP A 43 -34.27 13.83 9.96
CA ASP A 43 -34.89 15.07 9.47
C ASP A 43 -35.10 15.06 7.94
N GLY A 44 -34.87 13.92 7.28
CA GLY A 44 -35.08 13.74 5.83
C GLY A 44 -33.93 14.23 4.95
N THR A 45 -32.88 14.85 5.51
CA THR A 45 -31.73 15.33 4.74
C THR A 45 -30.98 14.16 4.09
N THR A 46 -30.81 14.21 2.77
CA THR A 46 -30.16 13.16 1.96
C THR A 46 -28.78 13.55 1.45
N GLN A 47 -28.43 14.84 1.48
CA GLN A 47 -27.19 15.35 0.90
C GLN A 47 -26.49 16.27 1.90
N VAL A 48 -25.15 16.20 1.94
CA VAL A 48 -24.31 17.04 2.79
C VAL A 48 -23.29 17.75 1.91
N ALA A 49 -23.18 19.07 2.03
CA ALA A 49 -22.19 19.87 1.34
C ALA A 49 -21.03 20.22 2.29
N PHE A 50 -19.80 19.93 1.86
CA PHE A 50 -18.57 20.22 2.59
C PHE A 50 -17.75 21.26 1.84
N GLU A 51 -16.95 22.01 2.60
CA GLU A 51 -15.82 22.75 2.03
C GLU A 51 -14.74 21.73 1.56
N PRO A 52 -14.04 21.95 0.44
CA PRO A 52 -13.11 20.97 -0.12
C PRO A 52 -12.00 20.50 0.84
N VAL A 53 -11.40 21.41 1.62
CA VAL A 53 -10.37 21.10 2.62
C VAL A 53 -10.96 20.30 3.77
N ASP A 54 -12.14 20.67 4.25
CA ASP A 54 -12.85 19.93 5.30
C ASP A 54 -13.20 18.49 4.87
N PHE A 55 -13.61 18.32 3.61
CA PHE A 55 -13.89 17.00 3.05
C PHE A 55 -12.64 16.12 3.03
N ILE A 56 -11.50 16.67 2.58
CA ILE A 56 -10.21 15.97 2.57
C ILE A 56 -9.76 15.64 4.00
N ALA A 57 -9.91 16.57 4.94
CA ALA A 57 -9.55 16.34 6.35
C ALA A 57 -10.36 15.18 6.96
N ARG A 58 -11.66 15.11 6.69
CA ARG A 58 -12.53 14.01 7.12
C ARG A 58 -12.15 12.68 6.47
N LEU A 59 -11.75 12.70 5.20
CA LEU A 59 -11.27 11.51 4.50
C LEU A 59 -9.93 11.03 5.05
N ALA A 60 -9.00 11.95 5.32
CA ALA A 60 -7.71 11.66 5.93
C ALA A 60 -7.86 11.09 7.35
N ALA A 61 -8.88 11.51 8.11
CA ALA A 61 -9.16 10.97 9.43
C ALA A 61 -9.57 9.48 9.41
N LEU A 62 -10.09 8.97 8.28
CA LEU A 62 -10.37 7.54 8.11
C LEU A 62 -9.11 6.72 7.85
N ALA A 63 -8.01 7.35 7.41
CA ALA A 63 -6.75 6.66 7.21
C ALA A 63 -6.18 6.25 8.58
N PRO A 64 -5.92 4.95 8.79
CA PRO A 64 -5.42 4.49 10.08
C PRO A 64 -3.99 4.97 10.31
N LYS A 65 -3.62 5.10 11.60
CA LYS A 65 -2.27 5.49 11.98
C LYS A 65 -1.22 4.54 11.39
N PRO A 66 -0.08 5.08 10.89
CA PRO A 66 0.98 4.26 10.34
C PRO A 66 1.51 3.29 11.41
N ARG A 67 1.93 2.11 10.97
CA ARG A 67 2.52 1.02 11.79
C ARG A 67 1.55 0.33 12.76
N VAL A 68 0.25 0.59 12.69
CA VAL A 68 -0.75 -0.23 13.37
C VAL A 68 -1.10 -1.44 12.49
N ASN A 69 -1.15 -2.64 13.07
CA ASN A 69 -1.58 -3.82 12.34
C ASN A 69 -3.10 -3.77 12.07
N LEU A 70 -3.46 -3.44 10.83
CA LEU A 70 -4.85 -3.38 10.38
C LEU A 70 -5.47 -4.76 10.20
N THR A 71 -4.63 -5.76 9.90
CA THR A 71 -5.07 -7.14 9.66
C THR A 71 -4.86 -7.96 10.92
N ARG A 72 -5.90 -8.06 11.73
CA ARG A 72 -5.91 -9.01 12.85
C ARG A 72 -6.31 -10.38 12.33
N TYR A 73 -5.33 -11.28 12.27
CA TYR A 73 -5.57 -12.68 11.95
C TYR A 73 -6.17 -13.41 13.15
N HIS A 74 -7.13 -14.29 12.88
CA HIS A 74 -7.79 -15.14 13.85
C HIS A 74 -7.54 -16.63 13.55
N GLY A 75 -7.85 -17.50 14.51
CA GLY A 75 -7.72 -18.95 14.36
C GLY A 75 -6.28 -19.38 14.04
N VAL A 76 -6.13 -20.28 13.06
CA VAL A 76 -4.85 -20.90 12.70
C VAL A 76 -3.78 -19.89 12.25
N LEU A 77 -4.18 -18.73 11.72
CA LEU A 77 -3.29 -17.67 11.27
C LEU A 77 -2.96 -16.65 12.38
N ALA A 78 -3.60 -16.73 13.56
CA ALA A 78 -3.36 -15.80 14.66
C ALA A 78 -1.91 -15.89 15.16
N PRO A 79 -1.25 -14.77 15.52
CA PRO A 79 0.18 -14.72 15.81
C PRO A 79 0.70 -15.77 16.80
N ASN A 80 -0.10 -16.09 17.82
CA ASN A 80 0.24 -17.03 18.90
C ASN A 80 -0.44 -18.40 18.77
N HIS A 81 -1.04 -18.72 17.62
CA HIS A 81 -1.67 -20.03 17.42
C HIS A 81 -0.62 -21.14 17.26
N ARG A 82 -0.89 -22.32 17.87
CA ARG A 82 0.06 -23.44 17.95
C ARG A 82 0.52 -23.94 16.58
N TRP A 83 -0.40 -24.05 15.62
CA TRP A 83 -0.11 -24.57 14.26
C TRP A 83 0.34 -23.51 13.25
N ARG A 84 0.47 -22.22 13.63
CA ARG A 84 0.80 -21.15 12.68
C ARG A 84 2.15 -21.39 11.98
N GLY A 85 3.11 -21.96 12.71
CA GLY A 85 4.44 -22.28 12.19
C GLY A 85 4.44 -23.34 11.09
N GLU A 86 3.46 -24.23 11.08
CA GLU A 86 3.34 -25.30 10.07
C GLU A 86 2.60 -24.83 8.81
N VAL A 87 1.62 -23.94 8.98
CA VAL A 87 0.75 -23.47 7.88
C VAL A 87 1.37 -22.30 7.10
N THR A 88 2.19 -21.48 7.75
CA THR A 88 2.81 -20.31 7.09
C THR A 88 4.13 -20.69 6.44
N PRO A 89 4.37 -20.39 5.14
CA PRO A 89 5.65 -20.68 4.47
C PRO A 89 6.87 -20.08 5.19
N ALA A 90 6.68 -18.94 5.85
CA ALA A 90 7.70 -18.25 6.62
C ALA A 90 8.05 -18.93 7.97
N LYS A 91 7.39 -20.04 8.33
CA LYS A 91 7.51 -20.75 9.60
C LYS A 91 7.55 -19.80 10.81
N ARG A 92 6.66 -18.82 10.86
CA ARG A 92 6.61 -17.85 11.97
C ARG A 92 5.61 -18.33 13.03
N GLY A 93 6.05 -18.59 14.27
CA GLY A 93 5.16 -19.00 15.36
C GLY A 93 5.91 -19.22 16.67
N LYS A 94 5.17 -19.33 17.80
CA LYS A 94 5.73 -19.43 19.16
C LYS A 94 6.69 -20.60 19.35
N ASP A 95 6.50 -21.70 18.63
CA ASP A 95 7.27 -22.94 18.78
C ASP A 95 8.35 -23.16 17.70
N VAL A 96 8.57 -22.17 16.82
CA VAL A 96 9.54 -22.37 15.74
C VAL A 96 10.96 -22.09 16.25
N LYS A 97 11.63 -23.15 16.71
CA LYS A 97 13.10 -23.17 16.72
C LYS A 97 13.56 -22.96 15.27
N ARG A 98 14.39 -21.94 15.02
CA ARG A 98 15.04 -21.74 13.72
C ARG A 98 15.91 -22.97 13.45
N ILE A 99 15.37 -23.97 12.77
CA ILE A 99 16.18 -25.02 12.17
C ILE A 99 16.85 -24.36 10.98
N SER A 100 18.15 -24.09 11.10
CA SER A 100 19.01 -23.74 9.97
C SER A 100 19.13 -24.97 9.07
N ASN A 101 18.14 -25.19 8.22
CA ASN A 101 18.25 -26.21 7.19
C ASN A 101 18.61 -25.50 5.88
N ASP A 102 19.80 -25.82 5.39
CA ASP A 102 20.50 -25.17 4.29
C ASP A 102 19.99 -25.58 2.90
N GLU A 103 18.80 -26.18 2.79
CA GLU A 103 18.34 -26.71 1.52
C GLU A 103 16.87 -26.36 1.24
N VAL A 104 16.68 -25.72 0.08
CA VAL A 104 15.47 -25.12 -0.50
C VAL A 104 15.14 -23.72 0.01
N ARG A 105 15.84 -22.72 -0.57
CA ARG A 105 15.50 -21.29 -0.43
C ARG A 105 14.05 -21.04 -0.87
N SER A 106 13.17 -20.75 0.09
CA SER A 106 11.80 -20.34 -0.17
C SER A 106 11.74 -18.91 -0.74
N THR A 107 10.68 -18.56 -1.48
CA THR A 107 10.46 -17.21 -2.00
C THR A 107 10.48 -16.12 -0.91
N VAL A 108 10.20 -16.50 0.35
CA VAL A 108 10.25 -15.62 1.52
C VAL A 108 11.69 -15.33 1.97
N GLU A 109 12.60 -16.30 1.84
CA GLU A 109 14.04 -16.10 2.08
C GLU A 109 14.67 -15.26 0.97
N HIS A 110 14.18 -15.39 -0.26
CA HIS A 110 14.57 -14.51 -1.37
C HIS A 110 14.26 -13.04 -1.06
N HIS A 111 13.11 -12.74 -0.43
CA HIS A 111 12.76 -11.37 0.00
C HIS A 111 13.62 -10.83 1.15
N ALA A 112 14.11 -11.69 2.05
CA ALA A 112 15.05 -11.30 3.10
C ALA A 112 16.46 -11.00 2.54
N ALA A 113 16.82 -11.62 1.41
CA ALA A 113 18.08 -11.42 0.70
C ALA A 113 18.07 -10.28 -0.33
N MET A 114 16.92 -9.59 -0.53
CA MET A 114 16.82 -8.52 -1.53
C MET A 114 17.84 -7.42 -1.27
N THR A 115 18.71 -7.19 -2.26
CA THR A 115 19.66 -6.07 -2.23
C THR A 115 18.89 -4.75 -2.31
N TRP A 116 19.53 -3.67 -1.86
CA TRP A 116 18.95 -2.32 -1.94
C TRP A 116 18.48 -1.98 -3.37
N VAL A 117 19.23 -2.40 -4.38
CA VAL A 117 18.90 -2.23 -5.81
C VAL A 117 17.62 -2.96 -6.20
N GLN A 118 17.50 -4.24 -5.82
CA GLN A 118 16.32 -5.05 -6.14
C GLN A 118 15.04 -4.47 -5.51
N ARG A 119 15.16 -3.81 -4.35
CA ARG A 119 14.03 -3.11 -3.71
C ARG A 119 13.58 -1.87 -4.49
N LEU A 120 14.51 -1.11 -5.09
CA LEU A 120 14.17 0.04 -5.93
C LEU A 120 13.38 -0.38 -7.18
N LYS A 121 13.76 -1.50 -7.79
CA LYS A 121 13.04 -2.09 -8.91
C LYS A 121 11.62 -2.50 -8.52
N GLN A 122 11.44 -3.14 -7.36
CA GLN A 122 10.12 -3.60 -6.95
C GLN A 122 9.18 -2.47 -6.49
N VAL A 123 9.69 -1.45 -5.80
CA VAL A 123 8.86 -0.37 -5.22
C VAL A 123 8.66 0.79 -6.19
N PHE A 124 9.72 1.20 -6.90
CA PHE A 124 9.72 2.38 -7.76
C PHE A 124 9.83 2.06 -9.25
N ASN A 125 9.92 0.79 -9.63
CA ASN A 125 10.15 0.36 -11.01
C ASN A 125 11.41 0.98 -11.65
N ILE A 126 12.45 1.19 -10.84
CA ILE A 126 13.75 1.72 -11.26
C ILE A 126 14.73 0.54 -11.40
N ASP A 127 15.19 0.25 -12.61
CA ASP A 127 16.19 -0.79 -12.86
C ASP A 127 17.61 -0.18 -12.89
N ILE A 128 18.36 -0.44 -11.81
CA ILE A 128 19.80 -0.15 -11.73
C ILE A 128 20.58 -1.44 -11.42
N GLU A 129 20.05 -2.61 -11.78
CA GLU A 129 20.77 -3.88 -11.60
C GLU A 129 21.92 -4.01 -12.61
N VAL A 130 21.72 -3.44 -13.80
CA VAL A 130 22.62 -3.61 -14.94
C VAL A 130 23.05 -2.25 -15.48
N CYS A 131 24.34 -2.12 -15.78
CA CYS A 131 24.87 -0.92 -16.44
C CYS A 131 24.39 -0.84 -17.89
N SER A 132 23.80 0.28 -18.28
CA SER A 132 23.33 0.53 -19.65
C SER A 132 24.44 0.59 -20.71
N ARG A 133 25.69 0.78 -20.31
CA ARG A 133 26.84 0.87 -21.24
C ARG A 133 27.57 -0.46 -21.44
N CYS A 134 27.78 -1.23 -20.37
CA CYS A 134 28.60 -2.44 -20.41
C CYS A 134 27.85 -3.74 -20.07
N GLY A 135 26.59 -3.66 -19.64
CA GLY A 135 25.81 -4.85 -19.26
C GLY A 135 26.26 -5.53 -17.96
N GLY A 136 27.25 -4.96 -17.26
CA GLY A 136 27.73 -5.49 -15.98
C GLY A 136 26.78 -5.17 -14.82
N SER A 137 26.90 -5.93 -13.72
CA SER A 137 26.12 -5.68 -12.51
C SER A 137 26.62 -4.42 -11.79
N LEU A 138 25.68 -3.56 -11.37
CA LEU A 138 26.00 -2.35 -10.61
C LEU A 138 26.09 -2.67 -9.11
N LYS A 139 27.06 -2.04 -8.43
CA LYS A 139 27.27 -2.14 -6.98
C LYS A 139 27.26 -0.75 -6.35
N VAL A 140 26.66 -0.61 -5.18
CA VAL A 140 26.72 0.63 -4.39
C VAL A 140 28.15 0.84 -3.90
N ILE A 141 28.77 1.95 -4.31
CA ILE A 141 30.15 2.30 -3.95
C ILE A 141 30.23 3.35 -2.85
N ALA A 142 29.27 4.27 -2.79
CA ALA A 142 29.20 5.33 -1.80
C ALA A 142 27.77 5.85 -1.66
N ARG A 143 27.48 6.46 -0.51
CA ARG A 143 26.26 7.25 -0.28
C ARG A 143 26.67 8.71 -0.15
N LEU A 144 26.05 9.58 -0.92
CA LEU A 144 26.29 11.02 -0.86
C LEU A 144 25.19 11.66 -0.01
N GLU A 145 25.57 12.31 1.09
CA GLU A 145 24.64 12.97 2.02
C GLU A 145 24.81 14.50 2.08
N GLY A 146 25.92 15.04 1.55
CA GLY A 146 26.22 16.48 1.53
C GLY A 146 25.52 17.20 0.38
N GLN A 147 24.78 18.28 0.70
CA GLN A 147 24.04 19.07 -0.29
C GLN A 147 24.98 19.78 -1.28
N ASP A 148 26.15 20.21 -0.82
CA ASP A 148 27.21 20.82 -1.62
C ASP A 148 27.77 19.88 -2.71
N VAL A 149 27.72 18.56 -2.48
CA VAL A 149 28.14 17.54 -3.45
C VAL A 149 27.01 17.24 -4.44
N LEU A 150 25.76 17.23 -3.99
CA LEU A 150 24.60 16.98 -4.85
C LEU A 150 24.38 18.09 -5.87
N ASP A 151 24.61 19.34 -5.49
CA ASP A 151 24.44 20.50 -6.40
C ASP A 151 25.51 20.55 -7.51
N ARG A 152 26.57 19.74 -7.42
CA ARG A 152 27.69 19.70 -8.38
C ARG A 152 27.59 18.57 -9.43
N ILE A 153 26.62 17.66 -9.30
CA ILE A 153 26.42 16.48 -10.17
C ILE A 153 25.30 16.76 -11.16
#